data_AF-A0A416LY27-F1
#
_entry.id   AF-A0A416LY27-F1
#
_cell.length_a   1.000
_cell.length_b   1.000
_cell.length_c   1.000
_cell.angle_alpha   90.00
_cell.angle_beta   90.00
_cell.angle_gamma   90.00
#
_symmetry.space_group_name_H-M   'P 1'
#
loop_
_entity.id
_entity.type
_entity.pdbx_description
1 polymer ?
#
loop_
_entity_poly.entity_id
_entity_poly.type
_entity_poly.pdbx_seq_one_letter_code
_entity_poly.pdbx_strand_id
1 'polypeptide(L)'
;MTIEAAIALPLFVICILSVIFLFRVLELQQDVEYALQYAARKSAIHAHMTHESGLESVVPIAEAKILFQRKLEELKAPVIYVEGEEKGFSFWRSELMGNDIDLCVSYRIENPLQLLGLFSYDMDQRAKVHKWIGYTGSGNEDGTYVYITETGKSYHWFSDCTYLDLSILAVPEETVSGLRNDSGAKYKDCEKCRIGKKDTKTVFVTEYGEAVHNSLSCSGLKRTVYRILLEEAGNHSPCGKCEKRKAS
;
A
#
# COMPACT_ATOMS: atom_id res chain seq x y z
N MET A 1 -4.82 -40.03 -50.99
CA MET A 1 -4.67 -39.64 -49.57
C MET A 1 -4.82 -40.90 -48.73
N THR A 2 -3.98 -41.11 -47.72
CA THR A 2 -4.08 -42.27 -46.82
C THR A 2 -5.14 -42.01 -45.74
N ILE A 3 -5.80 -43.05 -45.25
CA ILE A 3 -6.88 -42.94 -44.24
C ILE A 3 -6.34 -42.32 -42.95
N GLU A 4 -5.10 -42.64 -42.61
CA GLU A 4 -4.37 -42.11 -41.48
C GLU A 4 -4.19 -40.59 -41.59
N ALA A 5 -3.83 -40.07 -42.77
CA ALA A 5 -3.68 -38.63 -42.98
C ALA A 5 -5.02 -37.89 -42.97
N ALA A 6 -6.10 -38.53 -43.41
CA ALA A 6 -7.46 -37.96 -43.38
C ALA A 6 -8.01 -37.80 -41.95
N ILE A 7 -7.54 -38.60 -40.99
CA ILE A 7 -7.94 -38.54 -39.57
C ILE A 7 -6.96 -37.70 -38.75
N ALA A 8 -5.65 -37.82 -39.01
CA ALA A 8 -4.62 -37.12 -38.24
C ALA A 8 -4.71 -35.59 -38.37
N LEU A 9 -5.00 -35.08 -39.58
CA LEU A 9 -5.05 -33.64 -39.83
C LEU A 9 -6.19 -32.94 -39.06
N PRO A 10 -7.46 -33.40 -39.10
CA PRO A 10 -8.53 -32.83 -38.29
C PRO A 10 -8.25 -32.85 -36.79
N LEU A 11 -7.72 -33.95 -36.25
CA LEU A 11 -7.37 -34.06 -34.83
C LEU A 11 -6.28 -33.06 -34.43
N PHE A 12 -5.27 -32.89 -35.27
CA PHE A 12 -4.22 -31.91 -35.06
C PHE A 12 -4.76 -30.47 -35.05
N VAL A 13 -5.65 -30.14 -35.99
CA VAL A 13 -6.31 -28.82 -36.05
C VAL A 13 -7.16 -28.58 -34.79
N ILE A 14 -7.96 -29.56 -34.36
CA ILE A 14 -8.76 -29.47 -33.14
C ILE A 14 -7.87 -29.23 -31.91
N CYS A 15 -6.72 -29.92 -31.83
CA CYS A 15 -5.75 -29.74 -30.75
C CYS A 15 -5.22 -28.30 -30.72
N ILE A 16 -4.80 -27.76 -31.87
CA ILE A 16 -4.34 -26.37 -31.97
C ILE A 16 -5.44 -25.38 -31.59
N LEU A 17 -6.66 -25.56 -32.10
CA LEU A 17 -7.80 -24.69 -31.77
C LEU A 17 -8.14 -24.73 -30.29
N SER A 18 -8.01 -25.90 -29.65
CA SER A 18 -8.22 -26.05 -28.20
C SER A 18 -7.17 -25.28 -27.39
N VAL A 19 -5.91 -25.32 -27.81
CA VAL A 19 -4.82 -24.53 -27.18
C VAL A 19 -5.06 -23.03 -27.37
N ILE A 20 -5.44 -22.59 -28.56
CA ILE A 20 -5.76 -21.17 -28.83
C ILE A 20 -6.95 -20.72 -27.97
N PHE A 21 -7.99 -21.56 -27.86
CA PHE A 21 -9.15 -21.27 -27.01
C PHE A 21 -8.76 -21.12 -25.54
N LEU A 22 -7.88 -21.98 -25.02
CA LEU A 22 -7.37 -21.85 -23.66
C LEU A 22 -6.71 -20.49 -23.42
N PHE A 23 -5.90 -19.99 -24.35
CA PHE A 23 -5.32 -18.65 -24.24
C PHE A 23 -6.38 -17.53 -24.23
N ARG A 24 -7.46 -17.68 -25.00
CA ARG A 24 -8.58 -16.72 -24.99
C ARG A 24 -9.33 -16.72 -23.67
N VAL A 25 -9.51 -17.89 -23.06
CA VAL A 25 -10.09 -18.00 -21.72
C VAL A 25 -9.18 -17.35 -20.67
N LEU A 26 -7.87 -17.55 -20.75
CA LEU A 26 -6.91 -16.90 -19.85
C LEU A 26 -6.91 -15.37 -20.00
N GLU A 27 -6.96 -14.87 -21.25
CA GLU A 27 -7.10 -13.44 -21.55
C GLU A 27 -8.36 -12.85 -20.90
N LEU A 28 -9.51 -13.51 -21.08
CA LEU A 28 -10.76 -13.12 -20.43
C LEU A 28 -10.64 -13.09 -18.90
N GLN A 29 -10.09 -14.14 -18.30
CA GLN A 29 -9.93 -14.23 -16.85
C GLN A 29 -9.03 -13.11 -16.31
N GLN A 30 -7.95 -12.78 -17.01
CA GLN A 30 -7.05 -11.70 -16.63
C GLN A 30 -7.73 -10.33 -16.73
N ASP A 31 -8.49 -10.08 -17.80
CA ASP A 31 -9.20 -8.83 -18.00
C ASP A 31 -10.32 -8.64 -16.96
N VAL A 32 -11.07 -9.71 -16.65
CA VAL A 32 -12.08 -9.70 -15.59
C VAL A 32 -11.46 -9.44 -14.23
N GLU A 33 -10.34 -10.09 -13.90
CA GLU A 33 -9.60 -9.85 -12.65
C GLU A 33 -9.18 -8.38 -12.54
N TYR A 34 -8.59 -7.85 -13.61
CA TYR A 34 -8.12 -6.47 -13.62
C TYR A 34 -9.27 -5.46 -13.50
N ALA A 35 -10.37 -5.68 -14.23
CA ALA A 35 -11.56 -4.85 -14.14
C ALA A 35 -12.18 -4.89 -12.74
N LEU A 36 -12.19 -6.07 -12.10
CA LEU A 36 -12.72 -6.25 -10.74
C LEU A 36 -11.85 -5.53 -9.71
N GLN A 37 -10.53 -5.68 -9.78
CA GLN A 37 -9.60 -4.95 -8.91
C GLN A 37 -9.69 -3.44 -9.10
N TYR A 38 -9.84 -2.98 -10.35
CA TYR A 38 -10.04 -1.57 -10.65
C TYR A 38 -11.33 -1.03 -10.03
N ALA A 39 -12.45 -1.73 -10.22
CA ALA A 39 -13.74 -1.37 -9.64
C ALA A 39 -13.66 -1.34 -8.11
N ALA A 40 -13.10 -2.38 -7.48
CA ALA A 40 -12.96 -2.47 -6.03
C ALA A 40 -12.16 -1.28 -5.46
N ARG A 41 -11.01 -0.95 -6.07
CA ARG A 41 -10.17 0.19 -5.65
C ARG A 41 -10.87 1.53 -5.82
N LYS A 42 -11.60 1.73 -6.91
CA LYS A 42 -12.36 2.97 -7.15
C LYS A 42 -13.52 3.11 -6.17
N SER A 43 -14.24 2.03 -5.90
CA SER A 43 -15.24 1.98 -4.84
C SER A 43 -14.64 2.28 -3.46
N ALA A 44 -13.41 1.83 -3.17
CA ALA A 44 -12.74 2.09 -1.89
C ALA A 44 -12.39 3.56 -1.68
N ILE A 45 -12.12 4.28 -2.77
CA ILE A 45 -11.88 5.73 -2.76
C ILE A 45 -13.19 6.49 -2.58
N HIS A 46 -14.28 6.09 -3.26
CA HIS A 46 -15.58 6.72 -3.07
C HIS A 46 -16.11 6.52 -1.65
N ALA A 47 -15.87 5.34 -1.08
CA ALA A 47 -16.17 5.04 0.32
C ALA A 47 -15.50 6.03 1.30
N HIS A 48 -14.27 6.48 1.01
CA HIS A 48 -13.59 7.51 1.81
C HIS A 48 -14.25 8.88 1.67
N MET A 49 -14.59 9.30 0.45
CA MET A 49 -15.26 10.59 0.21
C MET A 49 -16.61 10.70 0.94
N THR A 50 -17.36 9.59 1.02
CA THR A 50 -18.61 9.53 1.79
C THR A 50 -18.39 9.52 3.30
N HIS A 51 -17.26 8.96 3.77
CA HIS A 51 -16.91 8.96 5.18
C HIS A 51 -16.54 10.37 5.66
N GLU A 52 -15.79 11.15 4.87
CA GLU A 52 -15.48 12.55 5.18
C GLU A 52 -16.72 13.45 5.24
N SER A 53 -17.78 13.12 4.51
CA SER A 53 -19.04 13.89 4.51
C SER A 53 -20.01 13.51 5.63
N GLY A 54 -19.61 12.61 6.55
CA GLY A 54 -20.41 12.18 7.70
C GLY A 54 -21.59 11.28 7.34
N LEU A 55 -21.65 10.77 6.12
CA LEU A 55 -22.65 9.80 5.68
C LEU A 55 -22.09 8.37 5.86
N GLU A 56 -22.96 7.42 6.15
CA GLU A 56 -22.57 6.02 6.20
C GLU A 56 -21.99 5.60 4.83
N SER A 57 -20.78 5.04 4.84
CA SER A 57 -19.99 4.70 3.64
C SER A 57 -20.57 3.47 2.93
N VAL A 58 -21.74 3.65 2.34
CA VAL A 58 -22.47 2.64 1.57
C VAL A 58 -22.21 2.89 0.09
N VAL A 59 -21.30 2.11 -0.50
CA VAL A 59 -21.09 2.11 -1.94
C VAL A 59 -22.09 1.13 -2.58
N PRO A 60 -22.98 1.57 -3.49
CA PRO A 60 -23.91 0.67 -4.14
C PRO A 60 -23.18 -0.32 -5.08
N ILE A 61 -23.56 -1.59 -5.04
CA ILE A 61 -23.05 -2.62 -5.97
C ILE A 61 -23.26 -2.22 -7.45
N ALA A 62 -24.35 -1.50 -7.73
CA ALA A 62 -24.65 -1.00 -9.07
C ALA A 62 -23.53 -0.08 -9.60
N GLU A 63 -22.94 0.75 -8.74
CA GLU A 63 -21.83 1.63 -9.13
C GLU A 63 -20.57 0.83 -9.43
N ALA A 64 -20.23 -0.14 -8.56
CA ALA A 64 -19.11 -1.05 -8.79
C ALA A 64 -19.27 -1.83 -10.11
N LYS A 65 -20.49 -2.27 -10.43
CA LYS A 65 -20.81 -2.94 -11.70
C LYS A 65 -20.59 -2.03 -12.91
N ILE A 66 -20.99 -0.76 -12.85
CA ILE A 66 -20.75 0.21 -13.93
C ILE A 66 -19.24 0.43 -14.13
N LEU A 67 -18.48 0.59 -13.04
CA LEU A 67 -17.03 0.75 -13.10
C LEU A 67 -16.34 -0.47 -13.71
N PHE A 68 -16.80 -1.67 -13.36
CA PHE A 68 -16.34 -2.93 -13.92
C PHE A 68 -16.63 -3.05 -15.42
N GLN A 69 -17.87 -2.82 -15.84
CA GLN A 69 -18.29 -2.91 -17.25
C GLN A 69 -17.52 -1.93 -18.14
N ARG A 70 -17.43 -0.66 -17.73
CA ARG A 70 -16.63 0.34 -18.43
C ARG A 70 -15.18 -0.08 -18.57
N LYS A 71 -14.62 -0.77 -17.57
CA LYS A 71 -13.22 -1.21 -17.62
C LYS A 71 -13.02 -2.40 -18.55
N LEU A 72 -13.96 -3.33 -18.62
CA LEU A 72 -13.95 -4.40 -19.62
C LEU A 72 -14.02 -3.86 -21.05
N GLU A 73 -14.89 -2.88 -21.30
CA GLU A 73 -15.00 -2.21 -22.59
C GLU A 73 -13.69 -1.53 -23.00
N GLU A 74 -13.05 -0.82 -22.06
CA GLU A 74 -11.75 -0.16 -22.29
C GLU A 74 -10.64 -1.16 -22.65
N LEU A 75 -10.65 -2.33 -22.00
CA LEU A 75 -9.70 -3.42 -22.27
C LEU A 75 -10.01 -4.16 -23.58
N LYS A 76 -11.20 -3.99 -24.15
CA LYS A 76 -11.73 -4.81 -25.25
C LYS A 76 -11.72 -6.30 -24.90
N ALA A 77 -12.09 -6.60 -23.66
CA ALA A 77 -12.09 -7.96 -23.14
C ALA A 77 -12.94 -8.88 -24.05
N PRO A 78 -12.52 -10.13 -24.29
CA PRO A 78 -13.22 -11.05 -25.18
C PRO A 78 -14.48 -11.65 -24.53
N VAL A 79 -15.45 -10.79 -24.18
CA VAL A 79 -16.71 -11.16 -23.51
C VAL A 79 -17.63 -12.02 -24.36
N ILE A 80 -17.35 -12.18 -25.65
CA ILE A 80 -18.06 -13.09 -26.55
C ILE A 80 -18.06 -14.55 -26.06
N TYR A 81 -17.08 -14.93 -25.23
CA TYR A 81 -17.01 -16.27 -24.65
C TYR A 81 -17.86 -16.41 -23.37
N VAL A 82 -18.52 -15.35 -22.91
CA VAL A 82 -19.38 -15.35 -21.72
C VAL A 82 -20.84 -15.54 -22.12
N GLU A 83 -21.54 -16.45 -21.45
CA GLU A 83 -22.99 -16.63 -21.63
C GLU A 83 -23.72 -15.31 -21.31
N GLY A 84 -24.42 -14.74 -22.29
CA GLY A 84 -25.06 -13.42 -22.15
C GLY A 84 -24.11 -12.23 -22.25
N GLU A 85 -22.87 -12.46 -22.69
CA GLU A 85 -21.85 -11.46 -23.00
C GLU A 85 -21.66 -10.45 -21.84
N GLU A 86 -21.79 -9.14 -22.10
CA GLU A 86 -21.64 -8.06 -21.11
C GLU A 86 -22.63 -8.15 -19.94
N LYS A 87 -23.78 -8.84 -20.14
CA LYS A 87 -24.82 -9.01 -19.13
C LYS A 87 -24.66 -10.30 -18.32
N GLY A 88 -23.75 -11.20 -18.73
CA GLY A 88 -23.49 -12.49 -18.08
C GLY A 88 -22.81 -12.39 -16.72
N PHE A 89 -22.29 -11.22 -16.35
CA PHE A 89 -21.59 -11.00 -15.09
C PHE A 89 -22.55 -10.69 -13.93
N SER A 90 -22.56 -11.59 -12.94
CA SER A 90 -23.38 -11.49 -11.72
C SER A 90 -22.53 -11.15 -10.50
N PHE A 91 -22.97 -10.16 -9.71
CA PHE A 91 -22.27 -9.65 -8.53
C PHE A 91 -22.89 -10.10 -7.20
N TRP A 92 -23.78 -11.10 -7.23
CA TRP A 92 -24.67 -11.45 -6.11
C TRP A 92 -23.96 -11.85 -4.80
N ARG A 93 -22.69 -12.29 -4.86
CA ARG A 93 -21.85 -12.62 -3.68
C ARG A 93 -20.99 -11.46 -3.18
N SER A 94 -21.10 -10.29 -3.80
CA SER A 94 -20.31 -9.13 -3.38
C SER A 94 -20.83 -8.55 -2.07
N GLU A 95 -19.92 -8.14 -1.20
CA GLU A 95 -20.18 -7.50 0.08
C GLU A 95 -19.36 -6.21 0.19
N LEU A 96 -20.04 -5.07 0.29
CA LEU A 96 -19.39 -3.75 0.39
C LEU A 96 -19.61 -3.10 1.76
N MET A 97 -20.08 -3.89 2.73
CA MET A 97 -20.38 -3.45 4.09
C MET A 97 -19.11 -3.50 4.96
N GLY A 98 -19.10 -2.74 6.06
CA GLY A 98 -17.96 -2.70 6.98
C GLY A 98 -16.75 -1.96 6.41
N ASN A 99 -15.55 -2.43 6.76
CA ASN A 99 -14.30 -1.76 6.42
C ASN A 99 -13.69 -2.21 5.08
N ASP A 100 -14.16 -3.33 4.53
CA ASP A 100 -13.63 -3.89 3.29
C ASP A 100 -14.66 -3.76 2.17
N ILE A 101 -14.17 -3.74 0.94
CA ILE A 101 -14.95 -3.88 -0.28
C ILE A 101 -14.58 -5.21 -0.89
N ASP A 102 -15.55 -6.09 -0.92
CA ASP A 102 -15.42 -7.45 -1.41
C ASP A 102 -16.30 -7.62 -2.64
N LEU A 103 -15.69 -7.54 -3.82
CA LEU A 103 -16.39 -7.76 -5.08
C LEU A 103 -16.16 -9.18 -5.55
N CYS A 104 -17.25 -9.91 -5.75
CA CYS A 104 -17.28 -11.24 -6.33
C CYS A 104 -18.09 -11.21 -7.62
N VAL A 105 -17.49 -11.63 -8.73
CA VAL A 105 -18.17 -11.79 -10.01
C VAL A 105 -18.26 -13.28 -10.37
N SER A 106 -19.48 -13.70 -10.71
CA SER A 106 -19.78 -15.04 -11.23
C SER A 106 -20.25 -14.91 -12.68
N TYR A 107 -19.72 -15.75 -13.56
CA TYR A 107 -20.07 -15.79 -14.98
C TYR A 107 -19.82 -17.19 -15.54
N ARG A 108 -20.41 -17.49 -16.70
CA ARG A 108 -20.23 -18.78 -17.36
C ARG A 108 -19.53 -18.62 -18.70
N ILE A 109 -18.50 -19.43 -18.93
CA ILE A 109 -17.78 -19.46 -20.20
C ILE A 109 -18.37 -20.54 -21.10
N GLU A 110 -18.69 -20.19 -22.34
CA GLU A 110 -19.13 -21.12 -23.38
C GLU A 110 -17.96 -21.60 -24.24
N ASN A 111 -17.91 -22.91 -24.48
CA ASN A 111 -16.92 -23.47 -25.40
C ASN A 111 -17.38 -23.27 -26.86
N PRO A 112 -16.62 -22.52 -27.69
CA PRO A 112 -16.94 -22.35 -29.11
C PRO A 112 -16.72 -23.65 -29.93
N LEU A 113 -15.93 -24.60 -29.42
CA LEU A 113 -15.65 -25.88 -30.06
C LEU A 113 -16.73 -26.91 -29.67
N GLN A 114 -17.91 -26.75 -30.26
CA GLN A 114 -19.08 -27.63 -30.03
C GLN A 114 -18.90 -29.07 -30.56
N LEU A 115 -17.80 -29.38 -31.25
CA LEU A 115 -17.53 -30.70 -31.85
C LEU A 115 -17.38 -31.83 -30.82
N LEU A 116 -17.02 -31.53 -29.58
CA LEU A 116 -16.82 -32.53 -28.51
C LEU A 116 -17.96 -32.54 -27.46
N GLY A 117 -18.99 -31.71 -27.63
CA GLY A 117 -20.10 -31.52 -26.70
C GLY A 117 -20.27 -30.06 -26.25
N LEU A 118 -21.45 -29.74 -25.71
CA LEU A 118 -21.73 -28.46 -25.05
C LEU A 118 -21.11 -28.48 -23.65
N PHE A 119 -19.89 -28.00 -23.53
CA PHE A 119 -19.25 -27.77 -22.24
C PHE A 119 -19.30 -26.29 -21.93
N SER A 120 -19.78 -25.99 -20.73
CA SER A 120 -19.76 -24.67 -20.16
C SER A 120 -19.10 -24.74 -18.79
N TYR A 121 -18.42 -23.66 -18.42
CA TYR A 121 -17.62 -23.60 -17.21
C TYR A 121 -18.08 -22.43 -16.35
N ASP A 122 -18.52 -22.71 -15.13
CA ASP A 122 -18.82 -21.66 -14.16
C ASP A 122 -17.49 -21.10 -13.61
N MET A 123 -17.36 -19.77 -13.67
CA MET A 123 -16.19 -19.04 -13.24
C MET A 123 -16.55 -18.04 -12.15
N ASP A 124 -15.68 -17.97 -11.15
CA ASP A 124 -15.81 -17.09 -10.00
C ASP A 124 -14.50 -16.36 -9.75
N GLN A 125 -14.55 -15.02 -9.70
CA GLN A 125 -13.39 -14.19 -9.39
C GLN A 125 -13.73 -13.17 -8.31
N ARG A 126 -12.75 -12.87 -7.44
CA ARG A 126 -12.95 -12.07 -6.23
C ARG A 126 -11.81 -11.07 -6.05
N ALA A 127 -12.16 -9.81 -5.84
CA ALA A 127 -11.23 -8.78 -5.42
C ALA A 127 -11.69 -8.20 -4.07
N LYS A 128 -10.83 -8.34 -3.06
CA LYS A 128 -11.05 -7.77 -1.74
C LYS A 128 -10.05 -6.65 -1.47
N VAL A 129 -10.54 -5.47 -1.14
CA VAL A 129 -9.71 -4.29 -0.82
C VAL A 129 -10.24 -3.60 0.43
N HIS A 130 -9.35 -2.97 1.19
CA HIS A 130 -9.75 -2.17 2.35
C HIS A 130 -10.24 -0.78 1.91
N LYS A 131 -11.30 -0.27 2.53
CA LYS A 131 -11.77 1.10 2.32
C LYS A 131 -10.69 2.08 2.80
N TRP A 132 -10.58 3.24 2.14
CA TRP A 132 -9.59 4.25 2.52
C TRP A 132 -10.01 5.07 3.75
N ILE A 133 -10.72 4.47 4.72
CA ILE A 133 -11.32 5.17 5.88
C ILE A 133 -10.37 5.24 7.09
N GLY A 134 -9.10 4.89 6.92
CA GLY A 134 -8.15 4.70 8.02
C GLY A 134 -8.32 3.34 8.70
N TYR A 135 -7.43 3.04 9.65
CA TYR A 135 -7.49 1.79 10.40
C TYR A 135 -8.47 1.92 11.56
N THR A 136 -9.64 1.31 11.43
CA THR A 136 -10.66 1.18 12.50
C THR A 136 -10.56 -0.16 13.23
N GLY A 137 -9.35 -0.75 13.28
CA GLY A 137 -9.14 -1.94 14.08
C GLY A 137 -9.39 -1.61 15.54
N SER A 138 -10.00 -2.55 16.26
CA SER A 138 -10.34 -2.50 17.68
C SER A 138 -9.13 -2.41 18.63
N GLY A 139 -8.15 -1.57 18.33
CA GLY A 139 -7.23 -1.04 19.32
C GLY A 139 -7.81 0.29 19.75
N ASN A 140 -8.14 0.42 21.04
CA ASN A 140 -8.64 1.64 21.69
C ASN A 140 -8.25 2.91 20.90
N GLU A 141 -9.17 3.48 20.13
CA GLU A 141 -8.96 4.77 19.46
C GLU A 141 -8.85 5.92 20.48
N ASP A 142 -9.38 5.71 21.68
CA ASP A 142 -9.16 6.55 22.87
C ASP A 142 -7.77 6.39 23.48
N GLY A 143 -6.98 5.45 22.95
CA GLY A 143 -5.62 5.19 23.37
C GLY A 143 -4.74 6.40 23.12
N THR A 144 -4.11 6.87 24.20
CA THR A 144 -3.18 7.99 24.11
C THR A 144 -1.91 7.55 23.39
N TYR A 145 -1.63 8.13 22.22
CA TYR A 145 -0.43 7.78 21.43
C TYR A 145 0.79 8.58 21.85
N VAL A 146 1.96 7.93 21.77
CA VAL A 146 3.27 8.54 21.98
C VAL A 146 4.26 8.08 20.92
N TYR A 147 5.35 8.83 20.80
CA TYR A 147 6.42 8.56 19.85
C TYR A 147 7.65 8.03 20.59
N ILE A 148 8.20 6.91 20.13
CA ILE A 148 9.46 6.35 20.64
C ILE A 148 10.48 6.23 19.52
N THR A 149 11.75 6.05 19.88
CA THR A 149 12.80 5.69 18.92
C THR A 149 13.34 4.31 19.24
N GLU A 150 13.83 3.61 18.23
CA GLU A 150 14.32 2.22 18.35
C GLU A 150 15.27 1.99 19.54
N THR A 151 16.13 2.96 19.83
CA THR A 151 17.14 2.88 20.90
C THR A 151 16.92 3.89 22.02
N GLY A 152 15.85 4.68 21.97
CA GLY A 152 15.58 5.74 22.94
C GLY A 152 15.05 5.19 24.25
N LYS A 153 15.40 5.81 25.38
CA LYS A 153 14.86 5.44 26.70
C LYS A 153 13.63 6.25 27.10
N SER A 154 13.22 7.17 26.24
CA SER A 154 12.12 8.09 26.53
C SER A 154 11.07 8.07 25.43
N TYR A 155 9.82 8.23 25.83
CA TYR A 155 8.72 8.48 24.91
C TYR A 155 8.43 9.98 24.83
N HIS A 156 7.88 10.38 23.69
CA HIS A 156 7.63 11.77 23.34
C HIS A 156 6.16 11.96 23.02
N TRP A 157 5.59 13.07 23.50
CA TRP A 157 4.18 13.41 23.25
C TRP A 157 3.94 13.97 21.85
N PHE A 158 4.96 14.60 21.26
CA PHE A 158 4.85 15.31 20.01
C PHE A 158 5.92 14.80 19.03
N SER A 159 5.54 14.60 17.77
CA SER A 159 6.44 14.15 16.71
C SER A 159 7.52 15.18 16.37
N ASP A 160 7.21 16.47 16.55
CA ASP A 160 8.09 17.62 16.32
C ASP A 160 9.02 17.91 17.52
N CYS A 161 9.14 16.98 18.47
CA CYS A 161 10.06 17.16 19.58
C CYS A 161 11.50 17.29 19.06
N THR A 162 12.23 18.30 19.49
CA THR A 162 13.66 18.54 19.13
C THR A 162 14.61 17.35 19.36
N TYR A 163 14.22 16.36 20.18
CA TYR A 163 14.98 15.12 20.37
C TYR A 163 14.65 14.03 19.31
N LEU A 164 13.52 14.15 18.62
CA LEU A 164 13.10 13.30 17.50
C LEU A 164 13.49 13.95 16.18
N ASP A 165 13.00 15.17 15.96
CA ASP A 165 13.24 15.98 14.77
C ASP A 165 14.39 16.94 15.03
N LEU A 166 15.58 16.58 14.56
CA LEU A 166 16.79 17.37 14.76
C LEU A 166 16.85 18.51 13.75
N SER A 167 16.99 19.73 14.24
CA SER A 167 17.45 20.86 13.43
C SER A 167 18.92 20.65 13.05
N ILE A 168 19.18 20.07 11.87
CA ILE A 168 20.53 19.83 11.37
C ILE A 168 20.97 21.03 10.52
N LEU A 169 22.13 21.59 10.85
CA LEU A 169 22.76 22.70 10.15
C LEU A 169 24.01 22.20 9.42
N ALA A 170 24.13 22.55 8.15
CA ALA A 170 25.34 22.34 7.36
C ALA A 170 26.25 23.57 7.49
N VAL A 171 27.45 23.38 8.05
CA VAL A 171 28.39 24.47 8.34
C VAL A 171 29.77 24.17 7.75
N PRO A 172 30.53 25.20 7.33
CA PRO A 172 31.93 25.01 6.97
C PRO A 172 32.75 24.52 8.17
N GLU A 173 33.59 23.51 7.99
CA GLU A 173 34.42 22.91 9.06
C GLU A 173 35.24 23.95 9.83
N GLU A 174 35.77 24.95 9.12
CA GLU A 174 36.57 26.05 9.67
C GLU A 174 35.82 26.92 10.69
N THR A 175 34.49 26.95 10.64
CA THR A 175 33.66 27.76 11.53
C THR A 175 33.26 27.02 12.81
N VAL A 176 33.35 25.68 12.81
CA VAL A 176 32.90 24.80 13.91
C VAL A 176 33.57 25.12 15.24
N SER A 177 34.86 25.44 15.26
CA SER A 177 35.59 25.75 16.50
C SER A 177 35.04 26.99 17.22
N GLY A 178 34.47 27.94 16.46
CA GLY A 178 33.85 29.15 16.98
C GLY A 178 32.39 28.96 17.40
N LEU A 179 31.70 27.97 16.83
CA LEU A 179 30.29 27.72 17.10
C LEU A 179 30.05 27.06 18.45
N ARG A 180 28.87 27.34 19.01
CA ARG A 180 28.32 26.70 20.20
C ARG A 180 26.91 26.24 19.89
N ASN A 181 26.45 25.22 20.60
CA ASN A 181 25.05 24.83 20.55
C ASN A 181 24.21 25.81 21.39
N ASP A 182 22.89 25.74 21.31
CA ASP A 182 21.96 26.63 22.02
C ASP A 182 22.10 26.53 23.55
N SER A 183 22.67 25.43 24.04
CA SER A 183 22.98 25.23 25.46
C SER A 183 24.37 25.77 25.85
N GLY A 184 25.10 26.40 24.92
CA GLY A 184 26.43 26.98 25.13
C GLY A 184 27.60 26.00 25.07
N ALA A 185 27.36 24.72 24.78
CA ALA A 185 28.41 23.71 24.71
C ALA A 185 29.19 23.76 23.38
N LYS A 186 30.44 23.28 23.42
CA LYS A 186 31.29 23.12 22.23
C LYS A 186 30.98 21.80 21.54
N TYR A 187 31.08 21.80 20.22
CA TYR A 187 30.97 20.57 19.44
C TYR A 187 32.25 19.74 19.48
N LYS A 188 32.10 18.41 19.50
CA LYS A 188 33.15 17.40 19.51
C LYS A 188 32.99 16.47 18.31
N ASP A 189 34.05 15.76 17.95
CA ASP A 189 34.00 14.84 16.81
C ASP A 189 33.10 13.63 17.10
N CYS A 190 32.19 13.33 16.17
CA CYS A 190 31.37 12.13 16.28
C CYS A 190 32.23 10.87 16.19
N GLU A 191 32.16 10.04 17.23
CA GLU A 191 32.86 8.76 17.34
C GLU A 191 32.47 7.74 16.26
N LYS A 192 31.40 7.96 15.48
CA LYS A 192 30.96 7.00 14.45
C LYS A 192 31.40 7.40 13.05
N CYS A 193 31.29 8.68 12.71
CA CYS A 193 31.50 9.15 11.34
C CYS A 193 32.74 10.02 11.15
N ARG A 194 33.48 10.34 12.23
CA ARG A 194 34.75 11.08 12.17
C ARG A 194 35.98 10.25 12.57
N ILE A 195 35.87 8.92 12.73
CA ILE A 195 37.06 8.07 12.95
C ILE A 195 37.90 8.05 11.66
N GLY A 196 39.14 8.52 11.74
CA GLY A 196 40.19 8.27 10.74
C GLY A 196 40.18 9.12 9.47
N LYS A 197 39.31 10.14 9.32
CA LYS A 197 39.39 11.11 8.21
C LYS A 197 38.97 12.53 8.61
N LYS A 198 39.84 13.47 8.25
CA LYS A 198 39.71 14.94 8.31
C LYS A 198 39.91 15.50 6.90
N ASP A 199 38.84 15.69 6.14
CA ASP A 199 38.77 16.71 5.06
C ASP A 199 37.38 16.72 4.40
N THR A 200 36.37 17.15 5.16
CA THR A 200 35.06 17.51 4.60
C THR A 200 34.92 19.02 4.74
N LYS A 201 34.79 19.73 3.60
CA LYS A 201 34.60 21.19 3.61
C LYS A 201 33.36 21.63 4.38
N THR A 202 32.32 20.79 4.36
CA THR A 202 31.06 21.00 5.05
C THR A 202 30.83 19.85 6.03
N VAL A 203 30.42 20.18 7.24
CA VAL A 203 30.01 19.24 8.28
C VAL A 203 28.65 19.58 8.82
N PHE A 204 28.06 18.64 9.54
CA PHE A 204 26.71 18.72 10.06
C PHE A 204 26.75 18.79 11.58
N VAL A 205 26.08 19.79 12.13
CA VAL A 205 25.86 19.96 13.57
C VAL A 205 24.36 20.10 13.81
N THR A 206 23.94 19.95 15.07
CA THR A 206 22.54 20.15 15.45
C THR A 206 22.44 21.19 16.55
N GLU A 207 21.39 22.00 16.54
CA GLU A 207 21.19 23.12 17.49
C GLU A 207 21.38 22.76 18.97
N TYR A 208 21.00 21.54 19.37
CA TYR A 208 21.10 21.06 20.76
C TYR A 208 22.11 19.92 20.96
N GLY A 209 22.69 19.38 19.90
CA GLY A 209 23.66 18.29 20.00
C GLY A 209 25.06 18.80 20.34
N GLU A 210 25.95 17.88 20.69
CA GLU A 210 27.35 18.19 20.99
C GLU A 210 28.32 17.55 19.97
N ALA A 211 27.82 16.84 18.97
CA ALA A 211 28.64 16.11 18.02
C ALA A 211 28.65 16.77 16.64
N VAL A 212 29.82 16.76 15.99
CA VAL A 212 30.01 17.12 14.58
C VAL A 212 30.01 15.86 13.75
N HIS A 213 29.26 15.89 12.65
CA HIS A 213 29.08 14.76 11.76
C HIS A 213 29.56 15.07 10.34
N ASN A 214 30.18 14.08 9.69
CA ASN A 214 30.62 14.21 8.29
C ASN A 214 29.54 13.78 7.28
N SER A 215 28.43 13.18 7.71
CA SER A 215 27.37 12.68 6.85
C SER A 215 26.00 12.76 7.52
N LEU A 216 24.97 13.18 6.75
CA LEU A 216 23.56 13.10 7.15
C LEU A 216 23.07 11.66 7.37
N SER A 217 23.72 10.68 6.75
CA SER A 217 23.40 9.26 6.94
C SER A 217 24.01 8.66 8.21
N CYS A 218 24.73 9.45 9.02
CA CYS A 218 25.27 8.98 10.29
C CYS A 218 24.14 8.50 11.21
N SER A 219 24.30 7.32 11.81
CA SER A 219 23.35 6.79 12.80
C SER A 219 23.26 7.62 14.09
N GLY A 220 24.14 8.60 14.29
CA GLY A 220 24.00 9.61 15.34
C GLY A 220 22.99 10.73 15.00
N LEU A 221 22.68 10.93 13.71
CA LEU A 221 21.71 11.91 13.22
C LEU A 221 20.39 11.24 12.80
N LYS A 222 20.45 10.05 12.18
CA LYS A 222 19.26 9.32 11.78
C LYS A 222 18.55 8.73 12.99
N ARG A 223 17.23 8.94 13.10
CA ARG A 223 16.36 8.25 14.05
C ARG A 223 15.20 7.59 13.31
N THR A 224 14.92 6.34 13.64
CA THR A 224 13.67 5.68 13.27
C THR A 224 12.67 5.96 14.39
N VAL A 225 11.58 6.65 14.07
CA VAL A 225 10.54 7.03 15.03
C VAL A 225 9.32 6.15 14.81
N TYR A 226 8.84 5.54 15.88
CA TYR A 226 7.62 4.75 15.89
C TYR A 226 6.54 5.49 16.68
N ARG A 227 5.32 5.44 16.18
CA ARG A 227 4.13 5.85 16.93
C ARG A 227 3.50 4.60 17.54
N ILE A 228 3.38 4.57 18.86
CA ILE A 228 2.85 3.44 19.63
C ILE A 228 1.80 3.94 20.62
N LEU A 229 1.00 3.04 21.18
CA LEU A 229 0.13 3.38 22.31
C LEU A 229 0.99 3.63 23.55
N LEU A 230 0.58 4.54 24.43
CA LEU A 230 1.29 4.82 25.69
C LEU A 230 1.42 3.57 26.56
N GLU A 231 0.40 2.70 26.54
CA GLU A 231 0.40 1.42 27.25
C GLU A 231 1.52 0.48 26.77
N GLU A 232 1.89 0.57 25.49
CA GLU A 232 2.98 -0.20 24.88
C GLU A 232 4.36 0.42 25.13
N ALA A 233 4.41 1.64 25.67
CA ALA A 233 5.67 2.34 25.93
C ALA A 233 6.50 1.67 27.03
N GLY A 234 5.92 0.76 27.83
CA GLY A 234 6.65 -0.10 28.77
C GLY A 234 7.61 0.69 29.67
N ASN A 235 8.92 0.42 29.55
CA ASN A 235 9.98 1.03 30.36
C ASN A 235 10.47 2.40 29.85
N HIS A 236 9.83 3.00 28.85
CA HIS A 236 10.21 4.32 28.38
C HIS A 236 9.76 5.39 29.38
N SER A 237 10.65 6.32 29.70
CA SER A 237 10.36 7.47 30.57
C SER A 237 9.78 8.65 29.78
N PRO A 238 8.93 9.51 30.36
CA PRO A 238 8.47 10.69 29.66
C PRO A 238 9.62 11.65 29.35
N CYS A 239 9.63 12.21 28.13
CA CYS A 239 10.56 13.26 27.77
C CYS A 239 10.23 14.56 28.54
N GLY A 240 11.17 15.06 29.35
CA GLY A 240 10.96 16.26 30.17
C GLY A 240 10.63 17.54 29.39
N LYS A 241 11.12 17.72 28.15
CA LYS A 241 10.70 18.85 27.29
C LYS A 241 9.25 18.70 26.85
N CYS A 242 8.84 17.48 26.50
CA CYS A 242 7.46 17.19 26.13
C CYS A 242 6.50 17.34 27.31
N GLU A 243 6.91 16.96 28.52
CA GLU A 243 6.08 17.16 29.73
C GLU A 243 5.84 18.63 30.03
N LYS A 244 6.89 19.46 29.99
CA LYS A 244 6.74 20.92 30.19
C LYS A 244 5.80 21.54 29.15
N ARG A 245 5.92 21.14 27.87
CA ARG A 245 5.04 21.62 26.79
C ARG A 245 3.60 21.15 26.94
N LYS A 246 3.38 19.93 27.44
CA LYS A 246 2.03 19.39 27.67
C LYS A 246 1.32 20.04 28.86
N ALA A 247 2.09 20.48 29.87
CA ALA A 247 1.57 21.16 31.06
C ALA A 247 1.35 22.67 30.86
N SER A 248 1.77 23.23 29.72
CA SER A 248 1.55 24.63 29.32
C SER A 248 0.30 24.75 28.48
#